data_AF-A0A5S3PQE1-F1
#
_entry.id   AF-A0A5S3PQE1-F1
#
_cell.length_a   1.000
_cell.length_b   1.000
_cell.length_c   1.000
_cell.angle_alpha   90.00
_cell.angle_beta   90.00
_cell.angle_gamma   90.00
#
_symmetry.space_group_name_H-M   'P 1'
#
loop_
_entity.id
_entity.type
_entity.pdbx_description
1 polymer ?
#
loop_
_entity_poly.entity_id
_entity_poly.type
_entity_poly.pdbx_seq_one_letter_code
_entity_poly.pdbx_strand_id
1 'polypeptide(L)'
;MSKIFDLVYRSLKWFEKLTGLTYEELNIIVWYIIIPSIFVYLLDRVLKVNYLKITFTSVVVLSIILIPDFEIFSKNLFKKSVSFLNWFDYLGINYIQASVLICVVLPIVLLALLFYFKLRRKH
;
A
#
# COMPACT_ATOMS: atom_id res chain seq x y z
N MET A 1 14.16 5.39 11.70
CA MET A 1 12.80 5.14 11.20
C MET A 1 11.91 6.38 11.27
N SER A 2 11.97 7.18 12.34
CA SER A 2 11.23 8.46 12.44
C SER A 2 11.37 9.38 11.23
N LYS A 3 12.58 9.64 10.73
CA LYS A 3 12.78 10.46 9.52
C LYS A 3 12.05 9.95 8.27
N ILE A 4 12.01 8.63 8.07
CA ILE A 4 11.32 8.00 6.93
C ILE A 4 9.82 8.11 7.13
N PHE A 5 9.35 7.84 8.35
CA PHE A 5 7.95 8.03 8.71
C PHE A 5 7.50 9.48 8.49
N ASP A 6 8.27 10.45 8.96
CA ASP A 6 7.99 11.88 8.80
C ASP A 6 7.97 12.28 7.33
N LEU A 7 8.89 11.75 6.52
CA LEU A 7 8.90 11.99 5.07
C LEU A 7 7.61 11.49 4.42
N VAL A 8 7.24 10.23 4.67
CA VAL A 8 6.03 9.61 4.13
C VAL A 8 4.79 10.37 4.58
N TYR A 9 4.71 10.70 5.87
CA TYR A 9 3.63 11.48 6.44
C TYR A 9 3.50 12.86 5.78
N ARG A 10 4.61 13.58 5.61
CA ARG A 10 4.63 14.89 4.94
C ARG A 10 4.22 14.79 3.48
N SER A 11 4.66 13.76 2.77
CA SER A 11 4.23 13.52 1.39
C SER A 11 2.71 13.32 1.31
N LEU A 12 2.14 12.50 2.18
CA LEU A 12 0.67 12.32 2.22
C LEU A 12 -0.06 13.60 2.59
N LYS A 13 0.43 14.35 3.59
CA LYS A 13 -0.14 15.65 3.96
C LYS A 13 -0.06 16.67 2.83
N TRP A 14 0.95 16.58 1.97
CA TRP A 14 1.03 17.41 0.77
C TRP A 14 -0.02 16.99 -0.26
N PHE A 15 -0.21 15.69 -0.49
CA PHE A 15 -1.28 15.18 -1.35
C PHE A 15 -2.68 15.53 -0.82
N GLU A 16 -2.91 15.50 0.50
CA GLU A 16 -4.17 15.89 1.14
C GLU A 16 -4.59 17.31 0.72
N LYS A 17 -3.63 18.24 0.72
CA LYS A 17 -3.85 19.63 0.28
C LYS A 17 -4.15 19.77 -1.21
N LEU A 18 -3.67 18.84 -2.03
CA LEU A 18 -3.84 18.89 -3.48
C LEU A 18 -5.15 18.25 -3.93
N THR A 19 -5.53 17.12 -3.32
CA THR A 19 -6.69 16.32 -3.74
C THR A 19 -7.95 16.68 -2.99
N GLY A 20 -7.84 17.28 -1.80
CA GLY A 20 -8.97 17.49 -0.89
C GLY A 20 -9.43 16.21 -0.18
N LEU A 21 -8.79 15.07 -0.44
CA LEU A 21 -9.02 13.82 0.28
C LEU A 21 -8.35 13.88 1.65
N THR A 22 -8.91 13.19 2.63
CA THR A 22 -8.34 13.05 3.98
C THR A 22 -7.04 12.23 3.98
N TYR A 23 -6.26 12.38 5.05
CA TYR A 23 -5.03 11.60 5.25
C TYR A 23 -5.32 10.10 5.25
N GLU A 24 -6.40 9.67 5.90
CA GLU A 24 -6.81 8.28 6.00
C GLU A 24 -7.19 7.70 4.64
N GLU A 25 -7.94 8.44 3.83
CA GLU A 25 -8.27 8.05 2.46
C GLU A 25 -7.01 7.87 1.61
N LEU A 26 -6.10 8.85 1.64
CA LEU A 26 -4.84 8.75 0.91
C LEU A 26 -3.98 7.58 1.39
N ASN A 27 -4.01 7.29 2.69
CA ASN A 27 -3.33 6.13 3.26
C ASN A 27 -3.89 4.83 2.64
N ILE A 28 -5.22 4.66 2.68
CA ILE A 28 -5.85 3.48 2.07
C ILE A 28 -5.54 3.39 0.58
N ILE A 29 -5.65 4.49 -0.18
CA ILE A 29 -5.36 4.49 -1.61
C ILE A 29 -3.91 4.06 -1.88
N VAL A 30 -2.93 4.64 -1.19
CA VAL A 30 -1.51 4.34 -1.45
C VAL A 30 -1.19 2.88 -1.13
N TRP A 31 -1.58 2.41 0.07
CA TRP A 31 -1.13 1.10 0.55
C TRP A 31 -2.01 -0.07 0.17
N TYR A 32 -3.30 0.14 -0.09
CA TYR A 32 -4.22 -0.93 -0.50
C TYR A 32 -4.50 -0.95 -2.00
N ILE A 33 -4.25 0.15 -2.72
CA ILE A 33 -4.52 0.23 -4.16
C ILE A 33 -3.23 0.41 -4.95
N ILE A 34 -2.49 1.50 -4.76
CA ILE A 34 -1.35 1.86 -5.62
C ILE A 34 -0.21 0.86 -5.49
N ILE A 35 0.28 0.61 -4.27
CA ILE A 35 1.39 -0.33 -4.05
C ILE A 35 1.03 -1.76 -4.51
N PRO A 36 -0.12 -2.33 -4.14
CA PRO A 36 -0.55 -3.62 -4.66
C PRO A 36 -0.71 -3.65 -6.19
N SER A 37 -1.19 -2.56 -6.81
CA SER A 37 -1.28 -2.47 -8.28
C SER A 37 0.09 -2.61 -8.94
N ILE A 38 1.13 -1.97 -8.37
CA ILE A 38 2.50 -2.06 -8.87
C ILE A 38 3.01 -3.50 -8.75
N PHE A 39 2.73 -4.17 -7.63
CA PHE A 39 3.08 -5.58 -7.43
C PHE A 39 2.42 -6.49 -8.45
N VAL A 40 1.10 -6.38 -8.61
CA VAL A 40 0.35 -7.20 -9.55
C VAL A 40 0.82 -6.96 -10.98
N TYR A 41 1.08 -5.70 -11.36
CA TYR A 41 1.61 -5.38 -12.69
C TYR A 41 2.97 -6.05 -12.95
N LEU A 42 3.90 -5.98 -11.98
CA LEU A 42 5.19 -6.63 -12.12
C LEU A 42 5.06 -8.17 -12.13
N LEU A 43 4.20 -8.73 -11.30
CA LEU A 43 3.96 -10.16 -11.24
C LEU A 43 3.34 -10.70 -12.54
N ASP A 44 2.35 -10.01 -13.10
CA ASP A 44 1.73 -10.27 -14.41
C ASP A 44 2.82 -10.35 -15.50
N ARG A 45 3.76 -9.38 -15.51
CA ARG A 45 4.91 -9.38 -16.43
C ARG A 45 5.89 -10.53 -16.19
N VAL A 46 6.17 -10.88 -14.93
CA VAL A 46 7.07 -11.99 -14.57
C VAL A 46 6.47 -13.32 -15.02
N LEU A 47 5.19 -13.54 -14.76
CA LEU A 47 4.45 -14.77 -15.07
C LEU A 47 3.97 -14.85 -16.53
N LYS A 48 4.04 -13.74 -17.30
CA LYS A 48 3.55 -13.61 -18.68
C LYS A 48 2.06 -13.93 -18.85
N VAL A 49 1.30 -13.89 -17.76
CA VAL A 49 -0.17 -13.90 -17.80
C VAL A 49 -0.62 -12.44 -17.89
N ASN A 50 -1.66 -12.12 -18.65
CA ASN A 50 -2.19 -10.75 -18.75
C ASN A 50 -3.45 -10.53 -17.89
N TYR A 51 -3.96 -11.60 -17.28
CA TYR A 51 -5.23 -11.60 -16.57
C TYR A 51 -5.12 -11.10 -15.13
N LEU A 52 -3.93 -11.13 -14.51
CA LEU A 52 -3.77 -10.73 -13.11
C LEU A 52 -3.98 -9.24 -12.93
N LYS A 53 -3.38 -8.41 -13.79
CA LYS A 53 -3.62 -6.97 -13.75
C LYS A 53 -5.09 -6.62 -14.01
N ILE A 54 -5.72 -7.29 -14.98
CA ILE A 54 -7.11 -7.00 -15.37
C ILE A 54 -8.05 -7.35 -14.23
N THR A 55 -7.92 -8.57 -13.68
CA THR A 55 -8.76 -9.02 -12.56
C THR A 55 -8.57 -8.14 -11.33
N PHE A 56 -7.34 -7.79 -10.98
CA PHE A 56 -7.07 -6.90 -9.85
C PHE A 56 -7.70 -5.51 -10.06
N THR A 57 -7.50 -4.88 -11.22
CA THR A 57 -8.11 -3.59 -11.53
C THR A 57 -9.63 -3.66 -11.48
N SER A 58 -10.25 -4.71 -12.04
CA SER A 58 -11.70 -4.90 -11.97
C SER A 58 -12.20 -5.02 -10.53
N VAL A 59 -11.50 -5.79 -9.68
CA VAL A 59 -11.86 -5.92 -8.26
C VAL A 59 -11.76 -4.57 -7.54
N VAL A 60 -10.70 -3.80 -7.77
CA VAL A 60 -10.55 -2.46 -7.17
C VAL A 60 -11.67 -1.53 -7.61
N VAL A 61 -11.97 -1.45 -8.90
CA VAL A 61 -13.02 -0.58 -9.44
C VAL A 61 -14.38 -0.98 -8.86
N LEU A 62 -14.71 -2.27 -8.87
CA LEU A 62 -15.96 -2.78 -8.28
C LEU A 62 -16.04 -2.47 -6.78
N SER A 63 -14.93 -2.63 -6.05
CA SER A 63 -14.89 -2.31 -4.62
C SER A 63 -15.17 -0.84 -4.36
N ILE A 64 -14.58 0.07 -5.14
CA ILE A 64 -14.82 1.51 -5.00
C ILE A 64 -16.28 1.87 -5.31
N ILE A 65 -16.88 1.27 -6.34
CA ILE A 65 -18.29 1.52 -6.70
C ILE A 65 -19.26 0.99 -5.65
N LEU A 66 -18.94 -0.15 -5.03
CA LEU A 66 -19.77 -0.77 -4.00
C LEU A 66 -19.68 -0.07 -2.64
N ILE A 67 -18.65 0.76 -2.41
CA ILE A 67 -18.50 1.52 -1.17
C ILE A 67 -19.37 2.79 -1.27
N PRO A 68 -20.45 2.90 -0.47
CA PRO A 68 -21.36 4.05 -0.56
C PRO A 68 -20.73 5.33 -0.01
N ASP A 69 -19.86 5.20 0.99
CA ASP A 69 -19.15 6.32 1.62
C ASP A 69 -17.68 5.94 1.80
N PHE A 70 -16.84 6.49 0.92
CA PHE A 70 -15.42 6.17 0.90
C PHE A 70 -14.67 6.74 2.11
N GLU A 71 -15.13 7.86 2.67
CA GLU A 71 -14.51 8.50 3.82
C GLU A 71 -14.70 7.63 5.07
N ILE A 72 -15.94 7.20 5.35
CA ILE A 72 -16.25 6.32 6.50
C ILE A 72 -15.55 4.97 6.35
N PHE A 73 -15.56 4.40 5.14
CA PHE A 73 -14.84 3.16 4.86
C PHE A 73 -13.35 3.30 5.14
N SER A 74 -12.72 4.34 4.60
CA SER A 74 -11.28 4.58 4.74
C SER A 74 -10.90 4.81 6.20
N LYS A 75 -11.69 5.58 6.95
CA LYS A 75 -11.48 5.81 8.38
C LYS A 75 -11.56 4.52 9.19
N ASN A 76 -12.53 3.66 8.90
CA ASN A 76 -12.68 2.37 9.59
C ASN A 76 -11.55 1.40 9.24
N LEU A 77 -11.17 1.31 7.96
CA LEU A 77 -10.06 0.46 7.52
C LEU A 77 -8.74 0.95 8.11
N PHE A 78 -8.49 2.26 8.08
CA PHE A 78 -7.30 2.88 8.66
C PHE A 78 -7.19 2.61 10.16
N LYS A 79 -8.28 2.72 10.93
CA LYS A 79 -8.28 2.35 12.36
C LYS A 79 -7.87 0.89 12.58
N LYS A 80 -8.38 -0.03 11.76
CA LYS A 80 -7.97 -1.45 11.82
C LYS A 80 -6.49 -1.62 11.48
N SER A 81 -5.98 -0.92 10.46
CA SER A 81 -4.56 -0.93 10.11
C SER A 81 -3.69 -0.39 11.23
N VAL A 82 -4.08 0.71 11.89
CA VAL A 82 -3.37 1.25 13.06
C VAL A 82 -3.38 0.25 14.21
N SER A 83 -4.53 -0.39 14.49
CA SER A 83 -4.61 -1.43 15.53
C SER A 83 -3.70 -2.61 15.22
N PHE A 84 -3.60 -3.03 13.96
CA PHE A 84 -2.68 -4.08 13.52
C PHE A 84 -1.22 -3.68 13.72
N LEU A 85 -0.85 -2.44 13.38
CA LEU A 85 0.52 -1.93 13.59
C LEU A 85 0.85 -1.81 15.07
N ASN A 86 -0.09 -1.35 15.89
CA ASN A 86 0.09 -1.27 17.34
C ASN A 86 0.14 -2.64 18.01
N TRP A 87 -0.41 -3.69 17.40
CA TRP A 87 -0.29 -5.05 17.94
C TRP A 87 1.18 -5.52 18.00
N PHE A 88 2.06 -4.99 17.15
CA PHE A 88 3.51 -5.27 17.21
C PHE A 88 4.20 -4.64 18.43
N ASP A 89 3.52 -3.77 19.18
CA ASP A 89 4.04 -3.26 20.46
C ASP A 89 4.23 -4.38 21.48
N TYR A 90 3.43 -5.46 21.39
CA TYR A 90 3.64 -6.70 22.15
C TYR A 90 5.03 -7.32 21.91
N LEU A 91 5.61 -7.10 20.72
CA LEU A 91 6.96 -7.56 20.35
C LEU A 91 8.04 -6.50 20.62
N GLY A 92 7.69 -5.39 21.28
CA GLY A 92 8.58 -4.27 21.56
C GLY A 92 8.85 -3.36 20.35
N ILE A 93 8.08 -3.49 19.27
CA ILE A 93 8.22 -2.67 18.07
C ILE A 93 7.17 -1.55 18.13
N ASN A 94 7.64 -0.31 18.25
CA ASN A 94 6.72 0.83 18.31
C ASN A 94 6.00 1.07 16.97
N TYR A 95 4.88 1.78 17.02
CA TYR A 95 4.05 2.09 15.85
C TYR A 95 4.85 2.65 14.65
N ILE A 96 5.76 3.59 14.91
CA ILE A 96 6.57 4.25 13.87
C ILE A 96 7.48 3.23 13.18
N GLN A 97 8.11 2.34 13.95
CA GLN A 97 8.97 1.28 13.43
C GLN A 97 8.15 0.25 12.65
N ALA A 98 7.03 -0.22 13.21
CA ALA A 98 6.13 -1.16 12.55
C ALA A 98 5.61 -0.61 11.22
N SER A 99 5.19 0.66 11.21
CA SER A 99 4.73 1.36 10.02
C SER A 99 5.82 1.42 8.95
N VAL A 100 7.02 1.88 9.27
CA VAL A 100 8.11 1.95 8.27
C VAL A 100 8.51 0.55 7.77
N LEU A 101 8.54 -0.44 8.66
CA LEU A 101 8.91 -1.80 8.29
C LEU A 101 7.88 -2.41 7.33
N ILE A 102 6.59 -2.32 7.64
CA ILE A 102 5.51 -2.99 6.89
C ILE A 102 5.11 -2.19 5.65
N CYS A 103 5.06 -0.86 5.75
CA CYS A 103 4.53 0.00 4.70
C CYS A 103 5.60 0.52 3.72
N VAL A 104 6.90 0.37 4.04
CA VAL A 104 8.01 0.85 3.20
C VAL A 104 9.03 -0.26 2.94
N VAL A 105 9.64 -0.81 3.99
CA VAL A 105 10.73 -1.79 3.83
C VAL A 105 10.23 -3.06 3.15
N LEU A 106 9.15 -3.66 3.65
CA LEU A 106 8.59 -4.88 3.11
C LEU A 106 8.19 -4.71 1.62
N PRO A 107 7.47 -3.64 1.20
CA PRO A 107 7.21 -3.39 -0.20
C PRO A 107 8.47 -3.27 -1.06
N ILE A 108 9.47 -2.51 -0.60
CA ILE A 108 10.72 -2.34 -1.36
C ILE A 108 11.44 -3.68 -1.56
N VAL A 109 11.52 -4.51 -0.52
CA VAL A 109 12.14 -5.84 -0.59
C VAL A 109 11.40 -6.73 -1.58
N LEU A 110 10.08 -6.79 -1.51
CA LEU A 110 9.26 -7.59 -2.44
C LEU A 110 9.43 -7.10 -3.90
N LEU A 111 9.47 -5.78 -4.12
CA LEU A 111 9.68 -5.22 -5.46
C LEU A 111 11.07 -5.56 -6.00
N ALA A 112 12.11 -5.46 -5.17
CA ALA A 112 13.47 -5.82 -5.54
C ALA A 112 13.57 -7.31 -5.91
N LEU A 113 12.93 -8.20 -5.15
CA LEU A 113 12.86 -9.64 -5.45
C LEU A 113 12.16 -9.91 -6.78
N LEU A 114 11.00 -9.31 -7.03
CA LEU A 114 10.27 -9.47 -8.29
C LEU A 114 11.07 -8.96 -9.48
N PHE A 115 11.75 -7.82 -9.33
CA PHE A 115 12.59 -7.26 -10.37
C PHE A 115 13.80 -8.15 -10.65
N TYR A 116 14.45 -8.69 -9.62
CA TYR A 116 15.54 -9.65 -9.76
C TYR A 116 15.09 -10.92 -10.53
N PHE A 117 13.93 -11.50 -10.18
CA PHE A 117 13.39 -12.65 -10.90
C PHE A 117 13.08 -12.34 -12.38
N LYS A 118 12.56 -11.14 -12.66
CA LYS A 118 12.33 -10.68 -14.03
C LYS A 118 13.63 -10.61 -14.83
N LEU A 119 14.70 -10.07 -14.25
CA LEU A 119 16.01 -9.99 -14.90
C LEU A 119 16.61 -11.38 -15.14
N ARG A 120 16.54 -12.27 -14.15
CA ARG A 120 17.11 -13.62 -14.25
C ARG A 120 16.42 -14.48 -15.31
N ARG A 121 15.11 -14.29 -15.58
CA ARG A 121 14.37 -14.98 -16.66
C ARG A 121 14.69 -14.47 -18.08
N LYS A 122 15.43 -13.36 -18.22
CA LYS A 122 15.78 -12.78 -19.52
C LYS A 122 17.09 -13.34 -20.08
N HIS A 123 17.87 -14.05 -19.27
CA HIS A 123 18.99 -14.90 -19.66
C HIS A 123 18.53 -16.36 -19.74
#